data_AF-A0A3L6PU40-F1
#
_entry.id   AF-A0A3L6PU40-F1
#
_cell.length_a   1.000
_cell.length_b   1.000
_cell.length_c   1.000
_cell.angle_alpha   90.00
_cell.angle_beta   90.00
_cell.angle_gamma   90.00
#
_symmetry.space_group_name_H-M   'P 1'
#
loop_
_entity.id
_entity.type
_entity.pdbx_description
1 polymer ?
#
loop_
_entity_poly.entity_id
_entity_poly.type
_entity_poly.pdbx_seq_one_letter_code
_entity_poly.pdbx_strand_id
1 'polypeptide(L)'
;MHVSLTQQVQQVEDTYELLAQALGEAATADLFRRSVFFVSIGSNDFIHYYLRNVSGVQMRYLPWEFNQLLVNAVRQEIKLEFYDLEI
;
A
#
# COMPACT_ATOMS: atom_id res chain seq x y z
N MET A 1 11.88 -11.36 6.08
CA MET A 1 10.42 -11.48 5.92
C MET A 1 9.98 -10.41 4.94
N HIS A 2 9.14 -10.75 3.97
CA HIS A 2 8.50 -9.79 3.07
C HIS A 2 7.07 -9.59 3.55
N VAL A 3 6.65 -8.34 3.77
CA VAL A 3 5.29 -7.97 4.16
C VAL A 3 4.59 -7.51 2.88
N SER A 4 3.46 -8.13 2.53
CA SER A 4 2.74 -7.77 1.31
C SER A 4 2.22 -6.32 1.37
N LEU A 5 1.92 -5.73 0.22
CA LEU A 5 1.33 -4.38 0.18
C LEU A 5 0.02 -4.32 0.97
N THR A 6 -0.86 -5.29 0.80
CA THR A 6 -2.12 -5.41 1.56
C THR A 6 -1.89 -5.49 3.08
N GLN A 7 -0.82 -6.16 3.52
CA GLN A 7 -0.47 -6.19 4.95
C GLN A 7 0.10 -4.86 5.46
N GLN A 8 0.83 -4.11 4.61
CA GLN A 8 1.31 -2.77 4.96
C GLN A 8 0.15 -1.78 5.08
N VAL A 9 -0.85 -1.91 4.21
CA VAL A 9 -2.15 -1.23 4.25
C VAL A 9 -2.86 -1.52 5.57
N GLN A 10 -3.12 -2.79 5.89
CA GLN A 10 -3.76 -3.17 7.15
C GLN A 10 -3.06 -2.57 8.40
N GLN A 11 -1.74 -2.45 8.39
CA GLN A 11 -0.99 -1.84 9.50
C GLN A 11 -1.27 -0.34 9.68
N VAL A 12 -1.68 0.38 8.63
CA VAL A 12 -2.14 1.77 8.71
C VAL A 12 -3.48 1.83 9.44
N GLU A 13 -4.42 0.95 9.10
CA GLU A 13 -5.71 0.81 9.82
C GLU A 13 -5.49 0.46 11.29
N ASP A 14 -4.63 -0.53 11.58
CA ASP A 14 -4.30 -0.91 12.95
C ASP A 14 -3.70 0.28 13.74
N THR A 15 -2.91 1.12 13.07
CA THR A 15 -2.34 2.34 13.66
C THR A 15 -3.41 3.38 13.94
N TYR A 16 -4.41 3.53 13.06
CA TYR A 16 -5.57 4.38 13.31
C TYR A 16 -6.29 3.93 14.59
N GLU A 17 -6.61 2.63 14.71
CA GLU A 17 -7.32 2.10 15.88
C GLU A 17 -6.53 2.32 17.19
N LEU A 18 -5.22 2.10 17.17
CA LEU A 18 -4.37 2.36 18.32
C LEU A 18 -4.37 3.85 18.73
N LEU A 19 -4.37 4.75 17.75
CA LEU A 19 -4.48 6.18 18.00
C LEU A 19 -5.87 6.56 18.53
N ALA A 20 -6.93 5.96 17.99
CA ALA A 20 -8.30 6.16 18.47
C ALA A 20 -8.47 5.73 19.93
N GLN A 21 -7.86 4.61 20.32
CA GLN A 21 -7.83 4.15 21.71
C GLN A 21 -7.05 5.11 22.64
N ALA A 22 -5.99 5.74 22.14
CA ALA A 22 -5.12 6.61 22.93
C ALA A 22 -5.61 8.07 23.02
N LEU A 23 -6.17 8.62 21.94
CA LEU A 23 -6.52 10.03 21.78
C LEU A 23 -8.03 10.27 21.74
N GLY A 24 -8.83 9.22 21.53
CA GLY A 24 -10.24 9.28 21.21
C GLY A 24 -10.49 9.40 19.70
N GLU A 25 -11.67 8.92 19.27
CA GLU A 25 -12.09 8.88 17.87
C GLU A 25 -12.03 10.24 17.18
N ALA A 26 -12.62 11.27 17.79
CA ALA A 26 -12.71 12.60 17.16
C ALA A 26 -11.34 13.25 16.94
N ALA A 27 -10.40 13.07 17.89
CA ALA A 27 -9.06 13.63 17.78
C ALA A 27 -8.23 12.89 16.73
N THR A 28 -8.39 11.56 16.64
CA THR A 28 -7.71 10.73 15.65
C THR A 28 -8.20 11.02 14.24
N ALA A 29 -9.53 11.16 14.08
CA ALA A 29 -10.13 11.57 12.81
C ALA A 29 -9.61 12.94 12.35
N ASP A 30 -9.56 13.97 13.22
CA ASP A 30 -9.02 15.28 12.83
C ASP A 30 -7.51 15.23 12.52
N LEU A 31 -6.74 14.38 13.20
CA LEU A 31 -5.32 14.15 12.90
C LEU A 31 -5.13 13.56 11.50
N PHE A 32 -5.86 12.50 11.16
CA PHE A 32 -5.76 11.86 9.85
C PHE A 32 -6.24 12.79 8.74
N ARG A 33 -7.35 13.51 8.95
CA ARG A 33 -7.91 14.48 8.00
C ARG A 33 -6.95 15.65 7.69
N ARG A 34 -6.03 15.98 8.62
CA ARG A 34 -5.02 17.05 8.42
C ARG A 34 -3.66 16.53 7.98
N SER A 35 -3.50 15.21 7.88
CA SER A 35 -2.23 14.58 7.53
C SER A 35 -2.07 14.44 6.02
N VAL A 36 -0.81 14.38 5.57
CA VAL A 36 -0.46 14.03 4.19
C VAL A 36 0.19 12.66 4.22
N PHE A 37 -0.42 11.71 3.52
CA PHE A 37 0.11 10.36 3.40
C PHE A 37 1.01 10.27 2.16
N PHE A 38 2.19 9.66 2.34
CA PHE A 38 3.15 9.45 1.27
C PHE A 38 3.35 7.95 1.05
N VAL A 39 2.89 7.47 -0.11
CA VAL A 39 3.08 6.08 -0.54
C VAL A 39 4.08 6.06 -1.69
N SER A 40 5.16 5.28 -1.53
CA SER A 40 6.21 5.15 -2.54
C SER A 40 6.44 3.67 -2.87
N ILE A 41 6.21 3.33 -4.13
CA ILE A 41 6.52 2.01 -4.69
C ILE A 41 7.51 2.23 -5.83
N GLY A 42 8.57 1.44 -5.84
CA GLY A 42 9.78 1.79 -6.57
C GLY A 42 10.31 0.67 -7.44
N SER A 43 11.45 0.97 -8.07
CA SER A 43 12.20 0.01 -8.88
C SER A 43 12.62 -1.24 -8.10
N ASN A 44 12.65 -1.19 -6.77
CA ASN A 44 13.00 -2.33 -5.93
C ASN A 44 12.05 -3.52 -6.15
N ASP A 45 10.75 -3.28 -6.29
CA ASP A 45 9.75 -4.33 -6.56
C ASP A 45 9.94 -4.90 -7.98
N PHE A 46 10.23 -4.03 -8.95
CA PHE A 46 10.55 -4.45 -10.31
C PHE A 46 11.82 -5.30 -10.37
N ILE A 47 12.89 -4.86 -9.71
CA ILE A 47 14.17 -5.59 -9.67
C ILE A 47 13.99 -6.92 -8.95
N HIS A 48 13.31 -6.92 -7.80
CA HIS A 48 13.16 -8.11 -6.98
C HIS A 48 12.29 -9.16 -7.66
N TYR A 49 11.12 -8.77 -8.18
CA TYR A 49 10.16 -9.73 -8.74
C TYR A 49 10.40 -10.03 -10.21
N TYR A 50 10.68 -9.01 -11.02
CA TYR A 50 10.84 -9.17 -12.47
C TYR A 50 12.28 -9.54 -12.85
N LEU A 51 13.27 -8.70 -12.50
CA LEU A 51 14.65 -8.92 -12.99
C LEU A 51 15.32 -10.15 -12.38
N ARG A 52 15.11 -10.40 -11.09
CA ARG A 52 15.63 -11.62 -10.42
C ARG A 52 14.77 -12.87 -10.68
N ASN A 53 13.62 -12.71 -11.34
CA ASN A 53 12.68 -13.78 -11.71
C ASN A 53 12.33 -14.74 -10.56
N VAL A 54 12.21 -14.22 -9.34
CA VAL A 54 12.06 -15.04 -8.12
C VAL A 54 10.75 -15.83 -8.05
N SER A 55 9.80 -15.55 -8.95
CA SER A 55 8.46 -16.15 -8.99
C SER A 55 8.02 -16.62 -10.39
N GLY A 56 8.94 -16.67 -11.36
CA GLY A 56 8.59 -17.01 -12.75
C GLY A 56 7.77 -15.93 -13.46
N VAL A 57 7.72 -14.71 -12.90
CA VAL A 57 6.96 -13.58 -13.43
C VAL A 57 7.34 -13.25 -14.88
N GLN A 58 8.59 -13.46 -15.28
CA GLN A 58 9.03 -13.25 -16.67
C GLN A 58 8.33 -14.17 -17.68
N MET A 59 7.80 -15.31 -17.25
CA MET A 59 7.02 -16.22 -18.12
C MET A 59 5.56 -15.79 -18.27
N ARG A 60 5.08 -14.89 -17.42
CA ARG A 60 3.67 -14.48 -17.33
C ARG A 60 3.42 -13.07 -17.84
N TYR A 61 4.44 -12.20 -17.79
CA TYR A 61 4.32 -10.79 -18.11
C TYR A 61 5.55 -10.32 -18.88
N LEU A 62 5.33 -9.45 -19.85
CA LEU A 62 6.37 -8.62 -20.45
C LEU A 62 6.76 -7.49 -19.47
N PRO A 63 7.93 -6.84 -19.64
CA PRO A 63 8.40 -5.86 -18.67
C PRO A 63 7.41 -4.70 -18.43
N TRP A 64 6.78 -4.21 -19.50
CA TRP A 64 5.80 -3.12 -19.38
C TRP A 64 4.47 -3.58 -18.75
N GLU A 65 4.05 -4.81 -19.00
CA GLU A 65 2.83 -5.38 -18.40
C GLU A 65 3.01 -5.57 -16.90
N PHE A 66 4.19 -6.02 -16.48
CA PHE A 66 4.52 -6.11 -15.07
C PHE A 66 4.57 -4.72 -14.40
N ASN A 67 5.12 -3.72 -15.08
CA ASN A 67 5.09 -2.35 -14.57
C ASN A 67 3.66 -1.82 -14.40
N GLN A 68 2.77 -2.09 -15.37
CA GLN A 68 1.34 -1.76 -15.25
C GLN A 68 0.67 -2.51 -14.10
N LEU A 69 1.00 -3.78 -13.90
CA LEU A 69 0.50 -4.57 -12.78
C LEU A 69 0.89 -3.92 -11.44
N LEU A 70 2.16 -3.53 -11.26
CA LEU A 70 2.61 -2.86 -10.05
C LEU A 70 1.84 -1.56 -9.81
N VAL A 71 1.78 -0.67 -10.81
CA VAL A 71 1.06 0.61 -10.71
C VAL A 71 -0.42 0.41 -10.40
N ASN A 72 -1.06 -0.57 -11.03
CA ASN A 72 -2.46 -0.88 -10.78
C ASN A 72 -2.69 -1.44 -9.38
N ALA A 73 -1.80 -2.29 -8.88
CA ALA A 73 -1.89 -2.80 -7.51
C ALA A 73 -1.84 -1.66 -6.49
N VAL A 74 -0.89 -0.73 -6.64
CA VAL A 74 -0.80 0.48 -5.79
C VAL A 74 -2.10 1.27 -5.85
N ARG A 75 -2.61 1.50 -7.06
CA ARG A 75 -3.81 2.31 -7.26
C ARG A 75 -5.05 1.67 -6.62
N GLN A 76 -5.18 0.35 -6.67
CA GLN A 76 -6.30 -0.36 -6.05
C GLN A 76 -6.20 -0.29 -4.53
N GLU A 77 -5.03 -0.55 -3.97
CA GLU A 77 -4.80 -0.53 -2.52
C GLU A 77 -5.03 0.88 -1.94
N ILE A 78 -4.51 1.93 -2.59
CA ILE A 78 -4.81 3.33 -2.20
C ILE A 78 -6.31 3.62 -2.34
N LYS A 79 -6.99 3.11 -3.37
CA LYS A 79 -8.43 3.36 -3.47
C LYS A 79 -9.21 2.69 -2.34
N LEU A 80 -8.87 1.44 -2.01
CA LEU A 80 -9.56 0.70 -0.96
C LEU A 80 -9.38 1.41 0.39
N GLU A 81 -8.15 1.76 0.77
CA GLU A 81 -7.94 2.46 2.04
C GLU A 81 -8.57 3.85 2.07
N PHE A 82 -8.31 4.69 1.06
CA PHE A 82 -8.69 6.10 1.15
C PHE A 82 -10.15 6.39 0.78
N TYR A 83 -10.87 5.48 0.09
CA TYR A 83 -12.31 5.63 -0.08
C TYR A 83 -13.12 5.05 1.08
N ASP A 84 -12.69 3.92 1.66
CA ASP A 84 -13.47 3.24 2.70
C ASP A 84 -13.29 3.88 4.09
N LEU A 85 -12.21 4.65 4.31
CA LEU A 85 -11.97 5.38 5.56
C LEU A 85 -12.75 6.71 5.70
N GLU A 86 -13.58 7.12 4.72
CA GLU A 86 -14.29 8.42 4.70
C GLU A 86 -13.40 9.64 5.09
N ILE A 87 -12.11 9.62 4.72
CA ILE A 87 -11.18 10.74 4.88
C ILE A 87 -11.34 11.74 3.72
#